data_AF-A0A7C4SFT7-F1
#
_entry.id   AF-A0A7C4SFT7-F1
#
_cell.length_a   1.000
_cell.length_b   1.000
_cell.length_c   1.000
_cell.angle_alpha   90.00
_cell.angle_beta   90.00
_cell.angle_gamma   90.00
#
_symmetry.space_group_name_H-M   'P 1'
#
loop_
_entity.id
_entity.type
_entity.pdbx_description
1 polymer ?
#
loop_
_entity_poly.entity_id
_entity_poly.type
_entity_poly.pdbx_seq_one_letter_code
_entity_poly.pdbx_strand_id
1 'polypeptide(L)'
;MAFTVRDFDDLIRLLDKHPNWLEALRQRLLTKELLQSPKTLRRLSTRVGKVEKGLDSLREAIQTLTQSVTALAEAQRRTEEQVGRLEEAVTALAEAQRRHYEEFVAHRAETDRRFAELAEAQRRTEERVARLEEAVTALAEAQRRTEAQIQELIRHQRQMQSTLDRFAQVIGPAVEERMIPALQAWVEGSGGTLMGPVVSMALDGIGEVDGVVRVRWPEGQEGWVLISVKAKVWPRGIREFVEGILQNPEARAALRARGVKDPVWPVVFGLTADERALETAKQEKVGLLLSHQGIIVPPVPWSIEQGSSLPE
;
A
#
# COMPACT_ATOMS: atom_id res chain seq x y z
N MET A 1 -133.73 56.60 -73.20
CA MET A 1 -133.57 55.49 -74.17
C MET A 1 -132.48 54.58 -73.65
N ALA A 2 -132.68 53.26 -73.69
CA ALA A 2 -131.65 52.30 -73.27
C ALA A 2 -130.61 52.21 -74.40
N PHE A 3 -129.35 52.51 -74.08
CA PHE A 3 -128.23 52.37 -75.01
C PHE A 3 -127.87 50.88 -75.11
N THR A 4 -128.04 50.27 -76.29
CA THR A 4 -127.85 48.83 -76.51
C THR A 4 -126.50 48.52 -77.14
N VAL A 5 -126.10 47.24 -77.16
CA VAL A 5 -124.81 46.80 -77.76
C VAL A 5 -124.73 47.11 -79.26
N ARG A 6 -125.86 47.05 -79.99
CA ARG A 6 -125.92 47.48 -81.40
C ARG A 6 -125.66 48.98 -81.57
N ASP A 7 -126.21 49.80 -80.66
CA ASP A 7 -125.97 51.24 -80.67
C ASP A 7 -124.48 51.57 -80.42
N PHE A 8 -123.78 50.71 -79.67
CA PHE A 8 -122.33 50.84 -79.47
C PHE A 8 -121.52 50.47 -80.72
N ASP A 9 -121.85 49.37 -81.40
CA ASP A 9 -121.17 48.98 -82.65
C ASP A 9 -121.39 50.01 -83.78
N ASP A 10 -122.59 50.59 -83.85
CA ASP A 10 -122.89 51.68 -84.78
C ASP A 10 -122.12 52.96 -84.43
N LEU A 11 -121.97 53.28 -83.13
CA LEU A 11 -121.12 54.38 -82.65
C LEU A 11 -119.64 54.17 -83.07
N ILE A 12 -119.09 52.96 -82.93
CA ILE A 12 -117.71 52.64 -83.36
C ILE A 12 -117.56 52.81 -84.88
N ARG A 13 -118.50 52.30 -85.68
CA ARG A 13 -118.48 52.49 -87.15
C ARG A 13 -118.59 53.96 -87.57
N LEU A 14 -119.35 54.77 -86.82
CA LEU A 14 -119.45 56.22 -87.04
C LEU A 14 -118.15 56.94 -86.68
N LEU A 15 -117.49 56.55 -85.60
CA LEU A 15 -116.20 57.09 -85.18
C LEU A 15 -115.07 56.77 -86.18
N ASP A 16 -115.05 55.57 -86.77
CA ASP A 16 -114.09 55.20 -87.82
C ASP A 16 -114.27 56.02 -89.12
N LYS A 17 -115.51 56.42 -89.44
CA LYS A 17 -115.82 57.25 -90.61
C LYS A 17 -115.57 58.74 -90.41
N HIS A 18 -115.47 59.22 -89.16
CA HIS A 18 -115.27 60.62 -88.81
C HIS A 18 -114.04 60.81 -87.91
N PRO A 19 -112.83 60.95 -88.49
CA PRO A 19 -111.57 61.03 -87.76
C PRO A 19 -111.52 62.18 -86.75
N ASN A 20 -112.23 63.28 -87.05
CA ASN A 20 -112.37 64.45 -86.19
C ASN A 20 -113.16 64.16 -84.90
N TRP A 21 -114.14 63.25 -84.93
CA TRP A 21 -114.89 62.82 -83.74
C TRP A 21 -114.08 61.85 -82.88
N LEU A 22 -113.34 60.96 -83.53
CA LEU A 22 -112.37 60.09 -82.86
C LEU A 22 -111.34 60.92 -82.08
N GLU A 23 -110.83 62.00 -82.67
CA GLU A 23 -109.85 62.90 -82.03
C GLU A 23 -110.46 63.67 -80.84
N ALA A 24 -111.71 64.16 -80.96
CA ALA A 24 -112.41 64.83 -79.86
C ALA A 24 -112.73 63.88 -78.69
N LEU A 25 -113.13 62.64 -79.00
CA LEU A 25 -113.36 61.59 -78.01
C LEU A 25 -112.04 61.18 -77.34
N ARG A 26 -110.95 61.10 -78.11
CA ARG A 26 -109.58 60.87 -77.62
C ARG A 26 -109.17 61.96 -76.63
N GLN A 27 -109.36 63.24 -76.94
CA GLN A 27 -109.02 64.34 -76.02
C GLN A 27 -109.82 64.34 -74.72
N ARG A 28 -111.08 63.85 -74.73
CA ARG A 28 -111.94 63.78 -73.53
C ARG A 28 -111.72 62.53 -72.68
N LEU A 29 -111.45 61.37 -73.29
CA LEU A 29 -111.28 60.09 -72.59
C LEU A 29 -109.82 59.78 -72.24
N LEU A 30 -108.87 60.19 -73.09
CA LEU A 30 -107.44 60.01 -72.86
C LEU A 30 -106.86 61.29 -72.25
N THR A 31 -107.11 61.49 -70.95
CA THR A 31 -106.38 62.49 -70.18
C THR A 31 -104.87 62.27 -70.32
N LYS A 32 -104.08 63.35 -70.22
CA LYS A 32 -102.61 63.32 -70.37
C LYS A 32 -101.94 62.24 -69.50
N GLU A 33 -102.55 61.92 -68.36
CA GLU A 33 -102.15 60.86 -67.43
C GLU A 33 -102.35 59.44 -68.00
N LEU A 34 -103.49 59.15 -68.64
CA LEU A 34 -103.76 57.85 -69.28
C LEU A 34 -102.85 57.61 -70.50
N LEU A 35 -102.53 58.65 -71.27
CA LEU A 35 -101.57 58.56 -72.39
C LEU A 35 -100.12 58.34 -71.92
N GLN A 36 -99.77 58.83 -70.73
CA GLN A 36 -98.44 58.64 -70.14
C GLN A 36 -98.33 57.35 -69.32
N SER A 37 -99.46 56.77 -68.88
CA SER A 37 -99.52 55.57 -68.03
C SER A 37 -98.73 54.36 -68.57
N PRO A 38 -98.82 53.97 -69.86
CA PRO A 38 -98.00 52.87 -70.40
C PRO A 38 -96.48 53.16 -70.32
N LYS A 39 -96.08 54.43 -70.50
CA LYS A 39 -94.68 54.85 -70.37
C LYS A 39 -94.22 54.79 -68.92
N THR A 40 -95.08 55.20 -67.98
CA THR A 40 -94.82 55.13 -66.53
C THR A 40 -94.74 53.67 -66.06
N LEU A 41 -95.66 52.80 -66.49
CA LEU A 41 -95.63 51.37 -66.20
C LEU A 41 -94.40 50.68 -66.78
N ARG A 42 -94.00 51.00 -68.02
CA ARG A 42 -92.76 50.48 -68.61
C ARG A 42 -91.51 50.96 -67.88
N ARG A 43 -91.50 52.22 -67.41
CA ARG A 43 -90.41 52.77 -66.59
C ARG A 43 -90.35 52.10 -65.21
N LEU A 44 -91.50 51.85 -64.58
CA LEU A 44 -91.60 51.11 -63.33
C LEU A 44 -91.15 49.66 -63.50
N SER A 45 -91.65 48.94 -64.51
CA SER A 45 -91.24 47.57 -64.82
C SER A 45 -89.74 47.47 -65.07
N THR A 46 -89.15 48.42 -65.81
CA THR A 46 -87.68 48.49 -65.98
C THR A 46 -86.95 48.71 -64.64
N ARG A 47 -87.47 49.58 -63.77
CA ARG A 47 -86.88 49.82 -62.44
C ARG A 47 -87.02 48.60 -61.53
N VAL A 48 -88.18 47.94 -61.53
CA VAL A 48 -88.45 46.70 -60.80
C VAL A 48 -87.49 45.60 -61.27
N GLY A 49 -87.34 45.39 -62.59
CA GLY A 49 -86.39 44.41 -63.12
C GLY A 49 -84.92 44.71 -62.79
N LYS A 50 -84.54 46.00 -62.64
CA LYS A 50 -83.20 46.37 -62.14
C LYS A 50 -83.05 46.07 -60.65
N VAL A 51 -84.10 46.29 -59.86
CA VAL A 51 -84.12 45.95 -58.43
C VAL A 51 -84.06 44.44 -58.24
N GLU A 52 -84.83 43.66 -58.99
CA GLU A 52 -84.79 42.19 -58.97
C GLU A 52 -83.38 41.66 -59.25
N LYS A 53 -82.73 42.14 -60.32
CA LYS A 53 -81.32 41.81 -60.60
C LYS A 53 -80.38 42.21 -59.47
N GLY A 54 -80.59 43.37 -58.87
CA GLY A 54 -79.80 43.82 -57.71
C GLY A 54 -80.01 42.94 -56.48
N LEU A 55 -81.23 42.45 -56.25
CA LEU A 55 -81.55 41.51 -55.19
C LEU A 55 -80.91 40.14 -55.44
N ASP A 56 -80.89 39.66 -56.68
CA ASP A 56 -80.21 38.40 -57.04
C ASP A 56 -78.70 38.51 -56.82
N SER A 57 -78.07 39.60 -57.29
CA SER A 57 -76.64 39.85 -57.03
C SER A 57 -76.33 40.00 -55.54
N LEU A 58 -77.22 40.63 -54.75
CA LEU A 58 -77.08 40.73 -53.31
C LEU A 58 -77.19 39.35 -52.64
N ARG A 59 -78.10 38.50 -53.10
CA ARG A 59 -78.26 37.13 -52.60
C ARG A 59 -77.02 36.29 -52.85
N GLU A 60 -76.44 36.38 -54.05
CA GLU A 60 -75.18 35.70 -54.37
C GLU A 60 -74.01 36.20 -53.52
N ALA A 61 -73.92 37.52 -53.31
CA ALA A 61 -72.91 38.12 -52.44
C ALA A 61 -73.07 37.66 -50.98
N ILE A 62 -74.31 37.61 -50.46
CA ILE A 62 -74.62 37.11 -49.11
C ILE A 62 -74.25 35.62 -49.00
N GLN A 63 -74.55 34.81 -50.01
CA GLN A 63 -74.21 33.39 -49.99
C GLN A 63 -72.68 33.18 -49.98
N THR A 64 -71.96 33.93 -50.81
CA THR A 64 -70.49 33.90 -50.85
C THR A 64 -69.90 34.34 -49.52
N LEU A 65 -70.41 35.44 -48.95
CA LEU A 65 -69.98 35.94 -47.65
C LEU A 65 -70.25 34.92 -46.53
N THR A 66 -71.41 34.27 -46.55
CA THR A 66 -71.76 33.22 -45.57
C THR A 66 -70.78 32.05 -45.66
N GLN A 67 -70.41 31.63 -46.86
CA GLN A 67 -69.41 30.59 -47.08
C GLN A 67 -68.02 31.03 -46.58
N SER A 68 -67.59 32.27 -46.87
CA SER A 68 -66.32 32.80 -46.39
C SER A 68 -66.26 32.90 -44.86
N VAL A 69 -67.34 33.34 -44.21
CA VAL A 69 -67.43 33.41 -42.74
C VAL A 69 -67.38 32.01 -42.12
N THR A 70 -68.05 31.03 -42.74
CA THR A 70 -68.01 29.63 -42.26
C THR A 70 -66.60 29.05 -42.38
N ALA A 71 -65.94 29.25 -43.52
CA ALA A 71 -64.55 28.81 -43.72
C ALA A 71 -63.57 29.51 -42.75
N LEU A 72 -63.78 30.80 -42.46
CA LEU A 72 -62.99 31.54 -41.48
C LEU A 72 -63.21 31.00 -40.06
N ALA A 73 -64.45 30.68 -39.67
CA ALA A 73 -64.75 30.10 -38.37
C ALA A 73 -64.10 28.72 -38.20
N GLU A 74 -64.10 27.88 -39.24
CA GLU A 74 -63.38 26.60 -39.22
C GLU A 74 -61.86 26.77 -39.13
N ALA A 75 -61.29 27.72 -39.88
CA ALA A 75 -59.86 28.04 -39.81
C ALA A 75 -59.47 28.58 -38.43
N GLN A 76 -60.31 29.43 -37.83
CA GLN A 76 -60.13 29.94 -36.47
C GLN A 76 -60.15 28.80 -35.46
N ARG A 77 -61.14 27.90 -35.52
CA ARG A 77 -61.22 26.73 -34.64
C ARG A 77 -59.97 25.84 -34.74
N ARG A 78 -59.48 25.57 -35.96
CA ARG A 78 -58.23 24.81 -36.15
C ARG A 78 -57.02 25.51 -35.53
N THR A 79 -56.99 26.84 -35.60
CA THR A 79 -55.91 27.65 -35.00
C THR A 79 -55.99 27.59 -33.47
N GLU A 80 -57.18 27.73 -32.89
CA GLU A 80 -57.40 27.60 -31.45
C GLU A 80 -56.98 26.21 -30.94
N GLU A 81 -57.31 25.14 -31.66
CA GLU A 81 -56.87 23.77 -31.34
C GLU A 81 -55.34 23.62 -31.43
N GLN A 82 -54.68 24.25 -32.41
CA GLN A 82 -53.22 24.26 -32.53
C GLN A 82 -52.55 25.05 -31.40
N VAL A 83 -53.13 26.19 -31.02
CA VAL A 83 -52.66 27.01 -29.89
C VAL A 83 -52.78 26.23 -28.59
N GLY A 84 -53.91 25.55 -28.34
CA GLY A 84 -54.07 24.71 -27.15
C GLY A 84 -53.03 23.59 -27.06
N ARG A 85 -52.73 22.91 -28.17
CA ARG A 85 -51.65 21.89 -28.22
C ARG A 85 -50.26 22.50 -27.97
N LEU A 86 -50.02 23.71 -28.46
CA LEU A 86 -48.75 24.41 -28.24
C LEU A 86 -48.61 24.82 -26.77
N GLU A 87 -49.67 25.31 -26.14
CA GLU A 87 -49.69 25.63 -24.71
C GLU A 87 -49.37 24.40 -23.86
N GLU A 88 -50.02 23.26 -24.13
CA GLU A 88 -49.72 21.98 -23.47
C GLU A 88 -48.26 21.56 -23.64
N ALA A 89 -47.72 21.65 -24.86
CA ALA A 89 -46.33 21.31 -25.14
C ALA A 89 -45.33 22.24 -24.41
N VAL A 90 -45.63 23.54 -24.34
CA VAL A 90 -44.82 24.52 -23.61
C VAL A 90 -44.86 24.24 -22.11
N THR A 91 -46.02 23.93 -21.54
CA THR A 91 -46.13 23.54 -20.12
C THR A 91 -45.34 22.27 -19.83
N ALA A 92 -45.46 21.23 -20.67
CA ALA A 92 -44.71 20.00 -20.52
C ALA A 92 -43.19 20.24 -20.60
N LEU A 93 -42.73 21.11 -21.51
CA LEU A 93 -41.33 21.48 -21.63
C LEU A 93 -40.83 22.25 -20.40
N ALA A 94 -41.63 23.19 -19.89
CA ALA A 94 -41.29 23.95 -18.68
C ALA A 94 -41.15 23.03 -17.46
N GLU A 95 -42.05 22.04 -17.31
CA GLU A 95 -41.94 21.04 -16.24
C GLU A 95 -40.71 20.14 -16.40
N ALA A 96 -40.41 19.68 -17.61
CA ALA A 96 -39.22 18.88 -17.89
C ALA A 96 -37.93 19.66 -17.60
N GLN A 97 -37.88 20.94 -17.99
CA GLN A 97 -36.77 21.85 -17.67
C GLN A 97 -36.60 22.05 -16.16
N ARG A 98 -37.71 22.25 -15.43
CA ARG A 98 -37.67 22.38 -13.96
C ARG A 98 -37.11 21.11 -13.31
N ARG A 99 -37.58 19.93 -13.71
CA ARG A 99 -37.08 18.65 -13.18
C ARG A 99 -35.59 18.47 -13.45
N HIS A 100 -35.14 18.76 -14.67
CA HIS A 100 -33.72 18.71 -15.01
C HIS A 100 -32.88 19.68 -14.18
N TYR A 101 -33.38 20.89 -13.93
CA TYR A 101 -32.67 21.86 -13.09
C TYR A 101 -32.56 21.37 -11.63
N GLU A 102 -33.65 20.84 -11.08
CA GLU A 102 -33.68 20.26 -9.73
C GLU A 102 -32.68 19.08 -9.60
N GLU A 103 -32.69 18.16 -10.57
CA GLU A 103 -31.73 17.03 -10.62
C GLU A 103 -30.28 17.51 -10.75
N PHE A 104 -30.03 18.51 -11.59
CA PHE A 104 -28.69 19.08 -11.78
C PHE A 104 -28.16 19.72 -10.49
N VAL A 105 -28.99 20.49 -9.79
CA VAL A 105 -28.62 21.09 -8.50
C VAL A 105 -28.35 20.01 -7.45
N ALA A 106 -29.18 18.97 -7.39
CA ALA A 106 -28.98 17.85 -6.47
C ALA A 106 -27.66 17.10 -6.76
N HIS A 107 -27.38 16.79 -8.02
CA HIS A 107 -26.14 16.14 -8.43
C HIS A 107 -24.91 17.01 -8.13
N ARG A 108 -25.02 18.33 -8.35
CA ARG A 108 -23.95 19.28 -8.00
C ARG A 108 -23.68 19.29 -6.49
N ALA A 109 -24.74 19.37 -5.67
CA ALA A 109 -24.60 19.33 -4.22
C ALA A 109 -23.99 18.02 -3.72
N GLU A 110 -24.38 16.88 -4.30
CA GLU A 110 -23.77 15.58 -4.00
C GLU A 110 -22.30 15.53 -4.41
N THR A 111 -21.97 16.07 -5.58
CA THR A 111 -20.60 16.16 -6.08
C THR A 111 -19.73 17.01 -5.16
N ASP A 112 -20.20 18.20 -4.78
CA ASP A 112 -19.51 19.11 -3.85
C ASP A 112 -19.29 18.43 -2.49
N ARG A 113 -20.28 17.69 -1.99
CA ARG A 113 -20.16 16.89 -0.77
C ARG A 113 -19.08 15.81 -0.90
N ARG A 114 -19.07 15.03 -1.98
CA ARG A 114 -18.06 13.98 -2.22
C ARG A 114 -16.66 14.57 -2.33
N PHE A 115 -16.50 15.73 -2.95
CA PHE A 115 -15.22 16.44 -3.00
C PHE A 115 -14.77 16.92 -1.61
N ALA A 116 -15.69 17.42 -0.78
CA ALA A 116 -15.37 17.78 0.60
C ALA A 116 -14.93 16.57 1.43
N GLU A 117 -15.63 15.45 1.32
CA GLU A 117 -15.27 14.18 1.98
C GLU A 117 -13.88 13.68 1.51
N LEU A 118 -13.58 13.80 0.22
CA LEU A 118 -12.27 13.45 -0.34
C LEU A 118 -11.15 14.37 0.19
N ALA A 119 -11.41 15.68 0.25
CA ALA A 119 -10.45 16.65 0.78
C ALA A 119 -10.15 16.39 2.28
N GLU A 120 -11.15 16.04 3.07
CA GLU A 120 -10.96 15.63 4.47
C GLU A 120 -10.17 14.33 4.58
N ALA A 121 -10.48 13.33 3.76
CA ALA A 121 -9.74 12.07 3.73
C ALA A 121 -8.28 12.26 3.34
N GLN A 122 -8.01 13.14 2.36
CA GLN A 122 -6.67 13.53 1.96
C GLN A 122 -5.94 14.22 3.12
N ARG A 123 -6.56 15.21 3.77
CA ARG A 123 -5.96 15.90 4.93
C ARG A 123 -5.63 14.93 6.07
N ARG A 124 -6.51 13.99 6.40
CA ARG A 124 -6.24 12.95 7.41
C ARG A 124 -5.06 12.06 7.00
N THR A 125 -4.89 11.81 5.71
CA THR A 125 -3.77 11.02 5.19
C THR A 125 -2.46 11.81 5.29
N GLU A 126 -2.47 13.09 4.92
CA GLU A 126 -1.31 13.99 5.10
C GLU A 126 -0.89 14.09 6.56
N GLU A 127 -1.84 14.26 7.49
CA GLU A 127 -1.56 14.25 8.94
C GLU A 127 -0.95 12.93 9.43
N ARG A 128 -1.39 11.78 8.89
CA ARG A 128 -0.80 10.47 9.21
C ARG A 128 0.61 10.32 8.65
N VAL A 129 0.86 10.83 7.44
CA VAL A 129 2.20 10.82 6.82
C VAL A 129 3.16 11.68 7.63
N ALA A 130 2.77 12.89 8.03
CA ALA A 130 3.60 13.75 8.88
C ALA A 130 3.99 13.06 10.20
N ARG A 131 3.02 12.40 10.88
CA ARG A 131 3.32 11.63 12.10
C ARG A 131 4.26 10.45 11.86
N LEU A 132 4.16 9.80 10.69
CA LEU A 132 5.08 8.71 10.32
C LEU A 132 6.50 9.26 10.06
N GLU A 133 6.63 10.41 9.41
CA GLU A 133 7.93 11.08 9.19
C GLU A 133 8.60 11.43 10.52
N GLU A 134 7.85 11.97 11.48
CA GLU A 134 8.34 12.25 12.84
C GLU A 134 8.79 10.96 13.54
N ALA A 135 8.00 9.89 13.49
CA ALA A 135 8.34 8.61 14.10
C ALA A 135 9.59 7.96 13.48
N VAL A 136 9.75 8.04 12.16
CA VAL A 136 10.94 7.54 11.45
C VAL A 136 12.17 8.35 11.85
N THR A 137 12.05 9.66 11.99
CA THR A 137 13.14 10.53 12.44
C THR A 137 13.58 10.16 13.86
N ALA A 138 12.62 10.00 14.78
CA ALA A 138 12.89 9.59 16.15
C ALA A 138 13.55 8.20 16.23
N LEU A 139 13.11 7.25 15.39
CA LEU A 139 13.71 5.92 15.32
C LEU A 139 15.15 5.98 14.80
N ALA A 140 15.44 6.78 13.78
CA ALA A 140 16.78 6.96 13.26
C ALA A 140 17.74 7.55 14.32
N GLU A 141 17.27 8.49 15.13
CA GLU A 141 18.05 9.02 16.26
C GLU A 141 18.28 7.97 17.36
N ALA A 142 17.27 7.19 17.72
CA ALA A 142 17.39 6.11 18.69
C ALA A 142 18.38 5.02 18.21
N GLN A 143 18.36 4.70 16.92
CA GLN A 143 19.31 3.77 16.30
C GLN A 143 20.74 4.32 16.37
N ARG A 144 20.97 5.59 16.04
CA ARG A 144 22.29 6.23 16.17
C ARG A 144 22.82 6.21 17.60
N ARG A 145 21.97 6.45 18.60
CA ARG A 145 22.35 6.34 20.03
C ARG A 145 22.75 4.92 20.40
N THR A 146 21.98 3.94 19.95
CA THR A 146 22.26 2.52 20.21
C THR A 146 23.57 2.10 19.56
N GLU A 147 23.82 2.51 18.31
CA GLU A 147 25.08 2.26 17.61
C GLU A 147 26.27 2.87 18.35
N ALA A 148 26.15 4.11 18.85
CA ALA A 148 27.17 4.75 19.65
C ALA A 148 27.46 3.98 20.96
N GLN A 149 26.42 3.51 21.65
CA GLN A 149 26.55 2.69 22.87
C GLN A 149 27.24 1.35 22.59
N ILE A 150 26.92 0.69 21.46
CA ILE A 150 27.59 -0.55 21.05
C ILE A 150 29.07 -0.29 20.78
N GLN A 151 29.42 0.80 20.09
CA GLN A 151 30.82 1.17 19.83
C GLN A 151 31.59 1.46 21.13
N GLU A 152 30.94 2.06 22.13
CA GLU A 152 31.52 2.24 23.46
C GLU A 152 31.72 0.92 24.19
N LEU A 153 30.73 0.02 24.15
CA LEU A 153 30.85 -1.31 24.74
C LEU A 153 31.99 -2.12 24.13
N ILE A 154 32.15 -2.08 22.79
CA ILE A 154 33.26 -2.72 22.09
C ILE A 154 34.60 -2.16 22.56
N ARG A 155 34.71 -0.83 22.74
CA ARG A 155 35.93 -0.19 23.28
C ARG A 155 36.23 -0.68 24.70
N HIS A 156 35.23 -0.71 25.58
CA HIS A 156 35.38 -1.21 26.95
C HIS A 156 35.80 -2.68 26.98
N GLN A 157 35.20 -3.53 26.12
CA GLN A 157 35.56 -4.94 26.02
C GLN A 157 37.03 -5.12 25.59
N ARG A 158 37.48 -4.38 24.56
CA ARG A 158 38.88 -4.43 24.11
C ARG A 158 39.85 -3.98 25.20
N GLN A 159 39.49 -2.94 25.95
CA GLN A 159 40.30 -2.47 27.08
C GLN A 159 40.38 -3.52 28.18
N MET A 160 39.26 -4.17 28.50
CA MET A 160 39.22 -5.27 29.48
C MET A 160 40.08 -6.45 29.02
N GLN A 161 39.99 -6.84 27.75
CA GLN A 161 40.81 -7.90 27.18
C GLN A 161 42.31 -7.57 27.27
N SER A 162 42.72 -6.36 26.89
CA SER A 162 44.11 -5.91 27.05
C SER A 162 44.58 -5.88 28.50
N THR A 163 43.67 -5.63 29.45
CA THR A 163 44.00 -5.67 30.88
C THR A 163 44.18 -7.12 31.34
N LEU A 164 43.32 -8.03 30.90
CA LEU A 164 43.45 -9.46 31.16
C LEU A 164 44.73 -10.04 30.56
N ASP A 165 45.10 -9.66 29.34
CA ASP A 165 46.34 -10.09 28.70
C ASP A 165 47.56 -9.65 29.51
N ARG A 166 47.55 -8.41 30.02
CA ARG A 166 48.60 -7.91 30.92
C ARG A 166 48.64 -8.67 32.25
N PHE A 167 47.50 -9.02 32.83
CA PHE A 167 47.47 -9.85 34.03
C PHE A 167 48.01 -11.25 33.75
N ALA A 168 47.66 -11.86 32.62
CA ALA A 168 48.20 -13.17 32.21
C ALA A 168 49.72 -13.12 32.08
N GLN A 169 50.27 -12.05 31.49
CA GLN A 169 51.72 -11.85 31.34
C GLN A 169 52.46 -11.70 32.68
N VAL A 170 51.79 -11.27 33.76
CA VAL A 170 52.38 -11.19 35.10
C VAL A 170 52.21 -12.52 35.86
N ILE A 171 51.03 -13.15 35.77
CA ILE A 171 50.72 -14.35 36.55
C ILE A 171 51.44 -15.58 36.00
N GLY A 172 51.58 -15.73 34.67
CA GLY A 172 52.21 -16.89 34.04
C GLY A 172 53.63 -17.16 34.58
N PRO A 173 54.59 -16.23 34.37
CA PRO A 173 55.95 -16.38 34.86
C PRO A 173 56.05 -16.56 36.39
N ALA A 174 55.18 -15.89 37.16
CA ALA A 174 55.16 -16.00 38.61
C ALA A 174 54.71 -17.39 39.12
N VAL A 175 53.87 -18.08 38.36
CA VAL A 175 53.48 -19.47 38.66
C VAL A 175 54.59 -20.42 38.19
N GLU A 176 55.16 -20.21 37.00
CA GLU A 176 56.27 -21.01 36.47
C GLU A 176 57.50 -20.99 37.39
N GLU A 177 57.85 -19.84 37.97
CA GLU A 177 58.96 -19.72 38.92
C GLU A 177 58.79 -20.66 40.13
N ARG A 178 57.55 -20.88 40.57
CA ARG A 178 57.23 -21.77 41.71
C ARG A 178 57.24 -23.24 41.37
N MET A 179 57.21 -23.60 40.07
CA MET A 179 57.25 -24.99 39.62
C MET A 179 58.59 -25.65 40.00
N ILE A 180 59.70 -24.96 39.75
CA ILE A 180 61.06 -25.49 39.95
C ILE A 180 61.29 -25.98 41.39
N PRO A 181 61.08 -25.16 42.44
CA PRO A 181 61.29 -25.62 43.82
C PRO A 181 60.33 -26.74 44.23
N ALA A 182 59.09 -26.73 43.75
CA ALA A 182 58.13 -27.80 44.03
C ALA A 182 58.53 -29.13 43.37
N LEU A 183 59.03 -29.07 42.13
CA LEU A 183 59.54 -30.24 41.40
C LEU A 183 60.79 -30.80 42.07
N GLN A 184 61.74 -29.95 42.44
CA GLN A 184 62.96 -30.34 43.16
C GLN A 184 62.61 -31.07 44.46
N ALA A 185 61.74 -30.47 45.29
CA ALA A 185 61.32 -31.06 46.55
C ALA A 185 60.63 -32.43 46.36
N TRP A 186 59.81 -32.60 45.32
CA TRP A 186 59.18 -33.89 45.02
C TRP A 186 60.21 -34.93 44.55
N VAL A 187 61.11 -34.57 43.63
CA VAL A 187 62.12 -35.49 43.09
C VAL A 187 63.08 -35.95 44.19
N GLU A 188 63.62 -35.01 44.96
CA GLU A 188 64.52 -35.32 46.09
C GLU A 188 63.81 -36.12 47.18
N GLY A 189 62.56 -35.75 47.52
CA GLY A 189 61.75 -36.48 48.50
C GLY A 189 61.43 -37.92 48.09
N SER A 190 61.46 -38.21 46.79
CA SER A 190 61.31 -39.57 46.24
C SER A 190 62.66 -40.27 46.04
N GLY A 191 63.77 -39.70 46.53
CA GLY A 191 65.13 -40.22 46.40
C GLY A 191 65.77 -40.05 45.02
N GLY A 192 65.13 -39.30 44.12
CA GLY A 192 65.64 -39.01 42.79
C GLY A 192 66.59 -37.81 42.75
N THR A 193 67.21 -37.58 41.59
CA THR A 193 68.07 -36.43 41.34
C THR A 193 67.79 -35.85 39.96
N LEU A 194 67.63 -34.53 39.89
CA LEU A 194 67.55 -33.80 38.62
C LEU A 194 68.94 -33.81 37.95
N MET A 195 69.01 -34.23 36.69
CA MET A 195 70.26 -34.36 35.95
C MET A 195 70.64 -33.09 35.15
N GLY A 196 69.92 -31.98 35.39
CA GLY A 196 70.10 -30.71 34.69
C GLY A 196 69.04 -29.69 35.08
N PRO A 197 69.06 -28.49 34.48
CA PRO A 197 68.04 -27.48 34.72
C PRO A 197 66.68 -27.91 34.11
N VAL A 198 65.60 -27.44 34.72
CA VAL A 198 64.26 -27.52 34.12
C VAL A 198 64.18 -26.48 33.00
N VAL A 199 63.86 -26.92 31.78
CA VAL A 199 63.78 -26.04 30.62
C VAL A 199 62.38 -26.08 30.00
N SER A 200 61.87 -24.92 29.57
CA SER A 200 60.67 -24.89 28.71
C SER A 200 61.04 -25.34 27.29
N MET A 201 60.12 -26.05 26.63
CA MET A 201 60.36 -26.63 25.31
C MET A 201 59.18 -26.39 24.35
N ALA A 202 59.41 -25.57 23.32
CA ALA A 202 58.40 -25.21 22.32
C ALA A 202 58.22 -26.31 21.24
N LEU A 203 57.03 -26.84 21.02
CA LEU A 203 56.77 -27.97 20.12
C LEU A 203 56.39 -27.52 18.69
N ASP A 204 57.31 -26.83 18.00
CA ASP A 204 57.24 -26.51 16.56
C ASP A 204 55.88 -25.98 16.06
N GLY A 205 55.23 -25.11 16.85
CA GLY A 205 53.95 -24.48 16.50
C GLY A 205 52.69 -25.16 17.06
N ILE A 206 52.83 -26.31 17.73
CA ILE A 206 51.72 -27.05 18.36
C ILE A 206 51.42 -26.51 19.77
N GLY A 207 52.46 -26.01 20.46
CA GLY A 207 52.37 -25.49 21.82
C GLY A 207 53.75 -25.46 22.48
N GLU A 208 53.80 -25.39 23.80
CA GLU A 208 55.02 -25.55 24.59
C GLU A 208 54.76 -26.46 25.80
N VAL A 209 55.82 -27.13 26.25
CA VAL A 209 55.82 -27.82 27.54
C VAL A 209 56.58 -26.93 28.52
N ASP A 210 55.87 -26.46 29.55
CA ASP A 210 56.34 -25.45 30.50
C ASP A 210 57.60 -25.89 31.26
N GLY A 211 57.78 -27.20 31.50
CA GLY A 211 59.00 -27.75 32.07
C GLY A 211 59.35 -29.13 31.55
N VAL A 212 60.60 -29.30 31.13
CA VAL A 212 61.17 -30.58 30.72
C VAL A 212 62.50 -30.77 31.44
N VAL A 213 62.66 -31.89 32.14
CA VAL A 213 63.90 -32.20 32.85
C VAL A 213 64.18 -33.69 32.86
N ARG A 214 65.45 -34.06 32.83
CA ARG A 214 65.90 -35.45 32.99
C ARG A 214 66.09 -35.77 34.46
N VAL A 215 65.57 -36.90 34.90
CA VAL A 215 65.59 -37.34 36.30
C VAL A 215 66.19 -38.74 36.40
N ARG A 216 66.99 -38.96 37.43
CA ARG A 216 67.44 -40.28 37.86
C ARG A 216 66.74 -40.63 39.16
N TRP A 217 65.96 -41.71 39.17
CA TRP A 217 65.31 -42.23 40.37
C TRP A 217 66.23 -43.17 41.15
N PRO A 218 65.88 -43.54 42.40
CA PRO A 218 66.50 -44.66 43.10
C PRO A 218 66.50 -45.92 42.21
N GLU A 219 67.43 -46.84 42.43
CA GLU A 219 67.57 -48.09 41.64
C GLU A 219 68.12 -47.91 40.21
N GLY A 220 68.46 -46.68 39.82
CA GLY A 220 69.17 -46.38 38.57
C GLY A 220 68.26 -46.15 37.35
N GLN A 221 66.94 -46.05 37.57
CA GLN A 221 65.99 -45.72 36.50
C GLN A 221 66.18 -44.24 36.09
N GLU A 222 66.51 -44.02 34.82
CA GLU A 222 66.61 -42.67 34.24
C GLU A 222 65.45 -42.43 33.28
N GLY A 223 64.94 -41.21 33.24
CA GLY A 223 63.96 -40.79 32.24
C GLY A 223 63.68 -39.29 32.33
N TRP A 224 62.51 -38.88 31.82
CA TRP A 224 62.17 -37.46 31.70
C TRP A 224 60.90 -37.13 32.47
N VAL A 225 60.83 -35.94 33.06
CA VAL A 225 59.59 -35.39 33.61
C VAL A 225 59.14 -34.27 32.67
N LEU A 226 57.88 -34.37 32.21
CA LEU A 226 57.21 -33.31 31.45
C LEU A 226 56.20 -32.63 32.35
N ILE A 227 56.23 -31.31 32.37
CA ILE A 227 55.45 -30.51 33.31
C ILE A 227 54.63 -29.49 32.54
N SER A 228 53.33 -29.46 32.78
CA SER A 228 52.47 -28.34 32.41
C SER A 228 52.08 -27.53 33.64
N VAL A 229 52.19 -26.22 33.56
CA VAL A 229 51.96 -25.27 34.64
C VAL A 229 50.57 -24.63 34.49
N LYS A 230 49.78 -24.63 35.57
CA LYS A 230 48.48 -23.97 35.65
C LYS A 230 48.37 -23.22 36.98
N ALA A 231 47.97 -21.94 36.96
CA ALA A 231 47.75 -21.18 38.21
C ALA A 231 46.77 -21.90 39.17
N LYS A 232 45.69 -22.45 38.60
CA LYS A 232 44.80 -23.41 39.25
C LYS A 232 44.59 -24.60 38.32
N VAL A 233 44.78 -25.81 38.82
CA VAL A 233 44.57 -27.04 38.05
C VAL A 233 43.09 -27.39 38.01
N TRP A 234 42.54 -27.46 36.79
CA TRP A 234 41.17 -27.89 36.53
C TRP A 234 41.18 -29.20 35.73
N PRO A 235 40.11 -30.02 35.78
CA PRO A 235 39.99 -31.24 34.96
C PRO A 235 40.27 -31.01 33.48
N ARG A 236 39.78 -29.88 32.94
CA ARG A 236 40.00 -29.50 31.54
C ARG A 236 41.47 -29.32 31.21
N GLY A 237 42.24 -28.67 32.09
CA GLY A 237 43.66 -28.41 31.84
C GLY A 237 44.51 -29.69 31.85
N ILE A 238 44.11 -30.70 32.63
CA ILE A 238 44.77 -32.02 32.62
C ILE A 238 44.48 -32.73 31.28
N ARG A 239 43.22 -32.75 30.84
CA ARG A 239 42.85 -33.36 29.55
C ARG A 239 43.52 -32.66 28.37
N GLU A 240 43.57 -31.33 28.36
CA GLU A 240 44.28 -30.56 27.32
C GLU A 240 45.76 -30.93 27.25
N PHE A 241 46.42 -31.17 28.39
CA PHE A 241 47.81 -31.63 28.42
C PHE A 241 47.96 -33.05 27.86
N VAL A 242 47.07 -33.96 28.25
CA VAL A 242 47.08 -35.36 27.80
C VAL A 242 46.79 -35.45 26.31
N GLU A 243 45.69 -34.87 25.84
CA GLU A 243 45.25 -34.92 24.45
C GLU A 243 46.21 -34.13 23.55
N GLY A 244 46.64 -32.95 24.00
CA GLY A 244 47.42 -32.00 23.21
C GLY A 244 48.92 -32.32 23.13
N ILE A 245 49.50 -32.92 24.17
CA ILE A 245 50.95 -33.18 24.25
C ILE A 245 51.25 -34.67 24.26
N LEU A 246 50.63 -35.41 25.18
CA LEU A 246 50.92 -36.83 25.33
C LEU A 246 50.37 -37.57 24.11
N GLN A 247 49.06 -37.69 23.95
CA GLN A 247 48.45 -38.49 22.88
C GLN A 247 48.73 -37.95 21.47
N ASN A 248 48.98 -36.65 21.32
CA ASN A 248 49.25 -36.00 20.03
C ASN A 248 50.56 -36.53 19.38
N PRO A 249 50.49 -37.20 18.21
CA PRO A 249 51.67 -37.77 17.55
C PRO A 249 52.71 -36.72 17.13
N GLU A 250 52.29 -35.53 16.73
CA GLU A 250 53.19 -34.47 16.27
C GLU A 250 53.97 -33.86 17.45
N ALA A 251 53.28 -33.61 18.57
CA ALA A 251 53.90 -33.14 19.80
C ALA A 251 54.96 -34.12 20.31
N ARG A 252 54.66 -35.42 20.26
CA ARG A 252 55.60 -36.49 20.62
C ARG A 252 56.79 -36.59 19.67
N ALA A 253 56.57 -36.40 18.38
CA ALA A 253 57.67 -36.35 17.40
C ALA A 253 58.61 -35.18 17.69
N ALA A 254 58.08 -34.00 18.01
CA ALA A 254 58.86 -32.82 18.38
C ALA A 254 59.68 -33.05 19.67
N LEU A 255 59.09 -33.64 20.70
CA LEU A 255 59.78 -34.00 21.95
C LEU A 255 60.93 -35.00 21.69
N ARG A 256 60.70 -36.02 20.86
CA ARG A 256 61.75 -36.99 20.48
C ARG A 256 62.87 -36.36 19.66
N ALA A 257 62.54 -35.48 18.72
CA ALA A 257 63.53 -34.74 17.93
C ALA A 257 64.46 -33.89 18.82
N ARG A 258 63.97 -33.46 19.98
CA ARG A 258 64.72 -32.71 21.01
C ARG A 258 65.44 -33.60 22.02
N GLY A 259 65.38 -34.92 21.87
CA GLY A 259 66.11 -35.89 22.67
C GLY A 259 65.37 -36.43 23.90
N VAL A 260 64.08 -36.14 24.07
CA VAL A 260 63.24 -36.77 25.10
C VAL A 260 63.02 -38.24 24.75
N LYS A 261 63.25 -39.13 25.72
CA LYS A 261 63.19 -40.59 25.55
C LYS A 261 62.31 -41.20 26.63
N ASP A 262 61.90 -42.44 26.40
CA ASP A 262 61.18 -43.22 27.39
C ASP A 262 62.10 -43.62 28.56
N PRO A 263 61.57 -43.73 29.79
CA PRO A 263 60.21 -43.38 30.21
C PRO A 263 60.03 -41.87 30.48
N VAL A 264 58.78 -41.41 30.34
CA VAL A 264 58.38 -40.03 30.64
C VAL A 264 57.34 -40.00 31.76
N TRP A 265 57.52 -39.15 32.77
CA TRP A 265 56.51 -38.89 33.81
C TRP A 265 55.78 -37.58 33.52
N PRO A 266 54.51 -37.63 33.10
CA PRO A 266 53.71 -36.44 32.88
C PRO A 266 53.22 -35.88 34.22
N VAL A 267 53.43 -34.59 34.46
CA VAL A 267 53.03 -33.89 35.67
C VAL A 267 52.31 -32.60 35.30
N VAL A 268 51.24 -32.29 36.02
CA VAL A 268 50.60 -30.97 35.99
C VAL A 268 50.89 -30.29 37.32
N PHE A 269 51.56 -29.15 37.23
CA PHE A 269 51.88 -28.30 38.36
C PHE A 269 50.82 -27.20 38.53
N GLY A 270 50.47 -26.88 39.78
CA GLY A 270 49.75 -25.64 40.06
C GLY A 270 49.84 -25.15 41.50
N LEU A 271 49.31 -23.94 41.74
CA LEU A 271 49.25 -23.38 43.10
C LEU A 271 48.13 -24.00 43.92
N THR A 272 47.00 -24.27 43.25
CA THR A 272 45.81 -24.90 43.81
C THR A 272 45.18 -25.85 42.77
N ALA A 273 44.33 -26.76 43.20
CA ALA A 273 43.58 -27.66 42.32
C ALA A 273 42.08 -27.60 42.63
N ASP A 274 41.25 -27.80 41.61
CA ASP A 274 39.84 -28.17 41.79
C ASP A 274 39.75 -29.60 42.36
N GLU A 275 38.75 -29.88 43.19
CA GLU A 275 38.55 -31.21 43.79
C GLU A 275 38.49 -32.31 42.71
N ARG A 276 37.81 -32.05 41.59
CA ARG A 276 37.66 -33.02 40.49
C ARG A 276 38.95 -33.22 39.69
N ALA A 277 39.93 -32.32 39.82
CA ALA A 277 41.20 -32.45 39.14
C ALA A 277 42.02 -33.62 39.69
N LEU A 278 41.87 -33.95 40.99
CA LEU A 278 42.54 -35.10 41.59
C LEU A 278 42.08 -36.41 40.95
N GLU A 279 40.76 -36.55 40.76
CA GLU A 279 40.18 -37.74 40.16
C GLU A 279 40.55 -37.84 38.67
N THR A 280 40.53 -36.71 37.96
CA THR A 280 40.95 -36.66 36.56
C THR A 280 42.44 -37.01 36.41
N ALA A 281 43.31 -36.50 37.28
CA ALA A 281 44.74 -36.81 37.26
C ALA A 281 45.00 -38.30 37.45
N LYS A 282 44.26 -38.96 38.37
CA LYS A 282 44.32 -40.42 38.55
C LYS A 282 43.85 -41.18 37.32
N GLN A 283 42.71 -40.79 36.75
CA GLN A 283 42.14 -41.43 35.57
C GLN A 283 43.06 -41.34 34.35
N GLU A 284 43.61 -40.16 34.11
CA GLU A 284 44.55 -39.89 33.02
C GLU A 284 45.99 -40.31 33.34
N LYS A 285 46.24 -40.81 34.56
CA LYS A 285 47.55 -41.26 35.06
C LYS A 285 48.64 -40.19 35.02
N VAL A 286 48.25 -38.93 35.20
CA VAL A 286 49.12 -37.77 35.23
C VAL A 286 49.39 -37.35 36.67
N GLY A 287 50.63 -37.01 36.97
CA GLY A 287 51.00 -36.53 38.30
C GLY A 287 50.40 -35.16 38.60
N LEU A 288 49.90 -34.95 39.82
CA LEU A 288 49.40 -33.65 40.26
C LEU A 288 50.32 -33.10 41.35
N LEU A 289 51.10 -32.09 41.00
CA LEU A 289 52.08 -31.45 41.90
C LEU A 289 51.58 -30.06 42.32
N LEU A 290 51.48 -29.82 43.62
CA LEU A 290 51.05 -28.53 44.16
C LEU A 290 52.18 -27.81 44.89
N SER A 291 52.33 -26.50 44.65
CA SER A 291 53.47 -25.69 45.10
C SER A 291 53.86 -25.85 46.57
N HIS A 292 52.91 -25.95 47.50
CA HIS A 292 53.18 -26.09 48.94
C HIS A 292 52.71 -27.40 49.56
N GLN A 293 52.07 -28.28 48.78
CA GLN A 293 51.55 -29.56 49.27
C GLN A 293 52.32 -30.77 48.70
N GLY A 294 53.23 -30.54 47.75
CA GLY A 294 53.98 -31.61 47.11
C GLY A 294 53.11 -32.40 46.13
N ILE A 295 53.52 -33.64 45.87
CA ILE A 295 52.81 -34.53 44.94
C ILE A 295 51.54 -35.09 45.62
N ILE A 296 50.38 -34.78 45.03
CA ILE A 296 49.07 -35.26 45.53
C ILE A 296 48.66 -36.54 44.82
N VAL A 297 48.91 -36.60 43.51
CA VAL A 297 48.71 -37.79 42.68
C VAL A 297 50.06 -38.12 42.05
N PRO A 298 50.64 -39.30 42.29
CA PRO A 298 51.91 -39.67 41.66
C PRO A 298 51.71 -39.93 40.16
N PRO A 299 52.66 -39.52 39.31
CA PRO A 299 52.59 -39.79 37.87
C PRO A 299 52.89 -41.26 37.56
N VAL A 300 52.22 -41.81 36.56
CA VAL A 300 52.57 -43.13 36.00
C VAL A 300 53.52 -42.93 34.82
N PRO A 301 54.59 -43.74 34.68
CA PRO A 301 55.48 -43.65 33.53
C PRO A 301 54.72 -43.83 32.21
N TRP A 302 55.13 -43.07 31.21
CA TRP A 302 54.47 -42.96 29.92
C TRP A 302 55.47 -43.17 28.79
N SER A 303 55.05 -43.86 27.73
CA SER A 303 55.86 -44.06 26.53
C SER A 303 55.50 -43.02 25.48
N ILE A 304 56.47 -42.17 25.15
CA ILE A 304 56.36 -41.20 24.06
C ILE A 304 56.44 -41.88 22.70
N GLU A 305 57.00 -43.08 22.61
CA GLU A 305 57.00 -43.86 21.38
C GLU A 305 55.60 -44.45 21.10
N GLN A 306 55.02 -45.12 22.09
CA GLN A 306 53.75 -45.83 21.94
C GLN A 306 52.53 -44.95 22.15
N GLY A 307 52.68 -43.83 22.85
CA GLY A 307 51.58 -42.91 23.13
C GLY A 307 50.64 -43.43 24.22
N SER A 308 51.16 -44.19 25.18
CA SER A 308 50.36 -44.81 26.24
C SER A 308 51.17 -44.99 27.53
N SER A 309 50.48 -45.20 28.65
CA SER A 309 51.12 -45.46 29.95
C SER A 309 51.85 -46.78 29.92
N LEU A 310 53.08 -46.81 30.43
CA LEU A 310 53.83 -48.04 30.64
C LEU A 310 53.20 -48.85 31.79
N PRO A 311 53.19 -50.18 31.72
CA PRO A 311 52.77 -51.02 32.84
C PRO A 311 53.72 -50.86 34.04
N GLU A 312 53.15 -50.88 35.25
CA GLU A 312 53.90 -50.90 36.52
C GLU A 312 54.77 -52.17 36.65
#